data_AF-A0A843ASG0-F1
#
_entry.id   AF-A0A843ASG0-F1
#
_cell.length_a   1.000
_cell.length_b   1.000
_cell.length_c   1.000
_cell.angle_alpha   90.00
_cell.angle_beta   90.00
_cell.angle_gamma   90.00
#
_symmetry.space_group_name_H-M   'P 1'
#
loop_
_entity.id
_entity.type
_entity.pdbx_description
1 polymer ?
#
loop_
_entity_poly.entity_id
_entity_poly.type
_entity_poly.pdbx_seq_one_letter_code
_entity_poly.pdbx_strand_id
1 'polypeptide(L)'
;MVQCSKCGREAVTFIRYNGSHLCASHFCEFVERRVKKELRDQVDLGDTKHIAVAVSGGKDSLAALLLVHDILGERRDVTISAITVDEGITGYRPEALRRAKQLSGRLGIEHHVIAFEDHVGVTMDETSSCLGERTPCAY
;
A
#
# COMPACT_ATOMS: atom_id res chain seq x y z
N MET A 1 10.58 -8.50 31.66
CA MET A 1 9.94 -7.81 30.53
C MET A 1 11.02 -7.12 29.72
N VAL A 2 10.97 -7.20 28.39
CA VAL A 2 11.96 -6.53 27.54
C VAL A 2 11.55 -5.08 27.32
N GLN A 3 12.48 -4.15 27.57
CA GLN A 3 12.22 -2.72 27.48
C GLN A 3 12.63 -2.16 26.12
N CYS A 4 11.92 -1.11 25.70
CA CYS A 4 12.22 -0.37 24.49
C CYS A 4 13.55 0.37 24.66
N SER A 5 14.47 0.15 23.72
CA SER A 5 15.81 0.76 23.68
C SER A 5 15.81 2.29 23.60
N LYS A 6 14.66 2.93 23.29
CA LYS A 6 14.54 4.39 23.18
C LYS A 6 13.85 5.08 24.38
N CYS A 7 12.95 4.42 25.09
CA CYS A 7 12.18 5.06 26.18
C CYS A 7 11.90 4.19 27.41
N GLY A 8 12.37 2.96 27.46
CA GLY A 8 12.15 2.08 28.62
C GLY A 8 10.73 1.50 28.76
N ARG A 9 9.74 1.93 27.97
CA ARG A 9 8.41 1.30 27.89
C ARG A 9 8.51 -0.15 27.40
N GLU A 10 7.49 -0.97 27.64
CA GLU A 10 7.46 -2.35 27.14
C GLU A 10 7.66 -2.43 25.62
N ALA A 11 8.60 -3.27 25.20
CA ALA A 11 8.86 -3.51 23.78
C ALA A 11 7.88 -4.53 23.21
N VAL A 12 7.39 -4.27 21.99
CA VAL A 12 6.48 -5.15 21.25
C VAL A 12 7.19 -5.91 20.12
N THR A 13 8.40 -5.47 19.76
CA THR A 13 9.18 -6.10 18.68
C THR A 13 10.68 -5.98 18.91
N PHE A 14 11.42 -6.91 18.30
CA PHE A 14 12.88 -6.92 18.24
C PHE A 14 13.35 -6.79 16.80
N ILE A 15 14.16 -5.76 16.53
CA ILE A 15 14.72 -5.47 15.23
C ILE A 15 16.06 -6.20 15.10
N ARG A 16 16.01 -7.37 14.44
CA ARG A 16 17.15 -8.31 14.39
C ARG A 16 18.46 -7.70 13.89
N TYR A 17 18.41 -6.91 12.82
CA TYR A 17 19.64 -6.44 12.15
C TYR A 17 20.42 -5.38 12.94
N ASN A 18 19.79 -4.67 13.89
CA ASN A 18 20.47 -3.66 14.72
C ASN A 18 20.33 -3.89 16.23
N GLY A 19 19.74 -5.02 16.64
CA GLY A 19 19.61 -5.39 18.05
C GLY A 19 18.65 -4.53 18.88
N SER A 20 17.85 -3.65 18.28
CA SER A 20 16.97 -2.76 19.04
C SER A 20 15.64 -3.41 19.41
N HIS A 21 15.17 -3.15 20.63
CA HIS A 21 13.82 -3.49 21.08
C HIS A 21 12.96 -2.22 21.02
N LEU A 22 11.80 -2.28 20.36
CA LEU A 22 10.95 -1.10 20.15
C LEU A 22 9.55 -1.32 20.73
N CYS A 23 9.04 -0.32 21.45
CA CYS A 23 7.62 -0.24 21.76
C CYS A 23 6.83 0.18 20.51
N ALA A 24 5.51 0.00 20.51
CA ALA A 24 4.65 0.25 19.34
C ALA A 24 4.90 1.62 18.69
N SER A 25 4.88 2.71 19.48
CA SER A 25 5.15 4.08 18.99
C SER A 25 6.50 4.22 18.27
N HIS A 26 7.57 3.65 18.84
CA HIS A 26 8.90 3.76 18.25
C HIS A 26 9.12 2.82 17.09
N PHE A 27 8.33 1.75 16.99
CA PHE A 27 8.30 0.90 15.81
C PHE A 27 7.60 1.59 14.64
N CYS A 28 6.45 2.25 14.86
CA CYS A 28 5.79 3.06 13.81
C CYS A 28 6.72 4.16 13.30
N GLU A 29 7.30 4.95 14.20
CA GLU A 29 8.28 5.99 13.84
C GLU A 29 9.48 5.42 13.06
N PHE A 30 9.95 4.23 13.45
CA PHE A 30 11.03 3.54 12.78
C PHE A 30 10.67 3.16 11.33
N VAL A 31 9.42 2.74 11.08
CA VAL A 31 8.93 2.44 9.72
C VAL A 31 8.72 3.72 8.92
N GLU A 32 8.00 4.70 9.46
CA GLU A 32 7.70 5.98 8.83
C GLU A 32 8.97 6.71 8.35
N ARG A 33 10.01 6.76 9.19
CA ARG A 33 11.29 7.38 8.83
C ARG A 33 11.97 6.70 7.64
N ARG A 34 11.83 5.39 7.49
CA ARG A 34 12.39 4.65 6.33
C ARG A 34 11.63 4.93 5.07
N VAL A 35 10.30 4.89 5.15
CA VAL A 35 9.43 5.15 4.00
C VAL A 35 9.64 6.58 3.52
N LYS A 36 9.71 7.55 4.42
CA LYS A 36 10.03 8.95 4.08
C LYS A 36 11.42 9.13 3.48
N LYS A 37 12.40 8.30 3.86
CA LYS A 37 13.71 8.32 3.22
C LYS A 37 13.61 7.76 1.80
N GLU A 38 13.08 6.55 1.66
CA GLU A 38 12.94 5.89 0.37
C GLU A 38 12.14 6.72 -0.64
N LEU A 39 11.02 7.31 -0.20
CA LEU A 39 10.18 8.16 -1.05
C LEU A 39 10.94 9.38 -1.59
N ARG A 40 11.81 9.99 -0.79
CA ARG A 40 12.65 11.12 -1.23
C ARG A 40 13.79 10.70 -2.14
N ASP A 41 14.29 9.48 -1.96
CA ASP A 41 15.38 8.93 -2.77
C ASP A 41 14.87 8.48 -4.16
N GLN A 42 13.59 8.09 -4.26
CA GLN A 42 12.97 7.56 -5.49
C GLN A 42 12.13 8.60 -6.26
N VAL A 43 11.56 9.60 -5.59
CA VAL A 43 10.62 10.56 -6.18
C VAL A 43 11.13 11.98 -6.04
N ASP A 44 11.32 12.66 -7.17
CA ASP A 44 11.56 14.09 -7.18
C ASP A 44 10.26 14.86 -6.93
N LEU A 45 10.06 15.29 -5.69
CA LEU A 45 8.88 16.05 -5.26
C LEU A 45 8.89 17.50 -5.76
N GLY A 46 9.97 17.98 -6.39
CA GLY A 46 10.00 19.25 -7.10
C GLY A 46 9.14 19.20 -8.36
N ASP A 47 9.30 18.12 -9.13
CA ASP A 47 8.65 17.92 -10.43
C ASP A 47 7.37 17.08 -10.35
N THR A 48 7.25 16.24 -9.32
CA THR A 48 6.08 15.37 -9.15
C THR A 48 4.94 16.11 -8.46
N LYS A 49 3.85 16.36 -9.20
CA LYS A 49 2.63 17.00 -8.68
C LYS A 49 1.48 16.04 -8.41
N HIS A 50 1.55 14.82 -8.94
CA HIS A 50 0.53 13.80 -8.74
C HIS A 50 1.17 12.43 -8.53
N ILE A 51 0.81 11.77 -7.44
CA ILE A 51 1.24 10.40 -7.11
C ILE A 51 0.01 9.50 -7.11
N ALA A 52 0.02 8.48 -7.97
CA ALA A 52 -0.97 7.41 -7.96
C ALA A 52 -0.42 6.20 -7.21
N VAL A 53 -1.15 5.70 -6.22
CA VAL A 53 -0.79 4.51 -5.45
C VAL A 53 -1.65 3.33 -5.90
N ALA A 54 -1.02 2.24 -6.33
CA ALA A 54 -1.72 1.01 -6.63
C ALA A 54 -2.14 0.29 -5.32
N VAL A 55 -3.45 0.07 -5.15
CA VAL A 55 -4.05 -0.48 -3.93
C VAL A 55 -4.80 -1.76 -4.24
N SER A 56 -4.22 -2.90 -3.87
CA SER A 56 -4.87 -4.21 -4.00
C SER A 56 -5.89 -4.51 -2.89
N GLY A 57 -5.88 -3.73 -1.80
CA GLY A 57 -6.69 -3.99 -0.60
C GLY A 57 -6.02 -4.92 0.42
N GLY A 58 -4.83 -5.41 0.11
CA GLY A 58 -3.97 -6.14 1.06
C GLY A 58 -3.29 -5.22 2.07
N LYS A 59 -2.78 -5.79 3.16
CA LYS A 59 -2.13 -5.02 4.24
C LYS A 59 -0.98 -4.13 3.74
N ASP A 60 -0.19 -4.63 2.78
CA ASP A 60 1.02 -3.96 2.32
C ASP A 60 0.67 -2.73 1.48
N SER A 61 -0.27 -2.86 0.55
CA SER A 61 -0.73 -1.76 -0.30
C SER A 61 -1.57 -0.73 0.46
N LEU A 62 -2.35 -1.16 1.45
CA LEU A 62 -3.05 -0.25 2.36
C LEU A 62 -2.08 0.53 3.26
N ALA A 63 -1.04 -0.14 3.79
CA ALA A 63 0.00 0.53 4.57
C ALA A 63 0.78 1.53 3.71
N ALA A 64 1.09 1.18 2.46
CA ALA A 64 1.73 2.09 1.51
C ALA A 64 0.88 3.34 1.27
N LEU A 65 -0.42 3.20 0.98
CA LEU A 65 -1.33 4.35 0.81
C LEU A 65 -1.34 5.24 2.06
N LEU A 66 -1.50 4.65 3.24
CA LEU A 66 -1.52 5.38 4.50
C LEU A 66 -0.21 6.15 4.74
N LEU A 67 0.94 5.49 4.56
CA LEU A 67 2.24 6.11 4.79
C LEU A 67 2.53 7.22 3.77
N VAL A 68 2.18 7.03 2.50
CA VAL A 68 2.32 8.07 1.47
C VAL A 68 1.45 9.29 1.81
N HIS A 69 0.20 9.05 2.22
CA HIS A 69 -0.69 10.09 2.71
C HIS A 69 -0.10 10.83 3.93
N ASP A 70 0.37 10.11 4.94
CA ASP A 70 0.88 10.76 6.16
C ASP A 70 2.17 11.56 5.90
N ILE A 71 2.95 11.21 4.87
CA ILE A 71 4.18 11.92 4.50
C ILE A 71 3.91 13.12 3.60
N LEU A 72 2.97 13.01 2.66
CA LEU A 72 2.77 13.99 1.58
C LEU A 72 1.40 14.68 1.58
N GLY A 73 0.40 14.17 2.30
CA GLY A 73 -0.99 14.63 2.24
C GLY A 73 -1.22 16.07 2.69
N GLU A 74 -0.33 16.62 3.53
CA GLU A 74 -0.38 18.04 3.92
C GLU A 74 0.23 18.98 2.86
N ARG A 75 0.90 18.44 1.84
CA ARG A 75 1.50 19.23 0.77
C ARG A 75 0.43 19.70 -0.22
N ARG A 76 0.29 21.01 -0.35
CA ARG A 76 -0.67 21.64 -1.28
C ARG A 76 -0.31 21.46 -2.75
N ASP A 77 0.94 21.15 -3.05
CA ASP A 77 1.47 20.99 -4.41
C ASP A 77 1.47 19.54 -4.90
N VAL A 78 0.99 18.59 -4.10
CA VAL A 78 0.93 17.18 -4.46
C VAL A 78 -0.49 16.65 -4.30
N THR A 79 -1.02 16.05 -5.36
CA THR A 79 -2.26 15.27 -5.33
C THR A 79 -1.93 13.79 -5.18
N ILE A 80 -2.70 13.08 -4.34
CA ILE A 80 -2.61 11.62 -4.20
C ILE A 80 -3.91 11.02 -4.71
N SER A 81 -3.81 9.99 -5.55
CA SER A 81 -4.92 9.12 -5.90
C SER A 81 -4.60 7.65 -5.62
N ALA A 82 -5.63 6.85 -5.37
CA ALA A 82 -5.54 5.41 -5.25
C ALA A 82 -6.09 4.76 -6.54
N ILE A 83 -5.46 3.68 -6.99
CA ILE A 83 -5.90 2.91 -8.16
C ILE A 83 -6.02 1.44 -7.78
N THR A 84 -7.15 0.82 -8.07
CA THR A 84 -7.34 -0.63 -7.98
C THR A 84 -7.77 -1.18 -9.33
N VAL A 85 -7.08 -2.20 -9.82
CA VAL A 85 -7.49 -2.94 -11.03
C VAL A 85 -8.30 -4.15 -10.60
N ASP A 86 -9.60 -4.19 -10.83
CA ASP A 86 -10.44 -5.37 -10.57
C ASP A 86 -10.27 -6.39 -11.69
N GLU A 87 -9.58 -7.49 -11.42
CA GLU A 87 -9.27 -8.54 -12.40
C GLU A 87 -10.46 -9.50 -12.66
N GLY A 88 -11.57 -9.34 -11.93
CA GLY A 88 -12.77 -10.17 -12.07
C GLY A 88 -12.70 -11.52 -11.37
N ILE A 89 -11.71 -11.75 -10.50
CA ILE A 89 -11.53 -13.04 -9.80
C ILE A 89 -12.62 -13.25 -8.75
N THR A 90 -13.44 -14.27 -8.97
CA THR A 90 -14.60 -14.57 -8.13
C THR A 90 -14.20 -14.93 -6.68
N GLY A 91 -14.84 -14.30 -5.70
CA GLY A 91 -14.80 -14.69 -4.28
C GLY A 91 -13.78 -13.98 -3.37
N TYR A 92 -12.63 -13.52 -3.89
CA TYR A 92 -11.59 -12.85 -3.09
C TYR A 92 -11.69 -11.31 -3.09
N ARG A 93 -12.14 -10.74 -4.21
CA ARG A 93 -12.06 -9.30 -4.46
C ARG A 93 -12.98 -8.39 -3.63
N PRO A 94 -14.22 -8.78 -3.25
CA PRO A 94 -15.16 -7.85 -2.62
C PRO A 94 -14.65 -7.25 -1.31
N GLU A 95 -14.01 -8.05 -0.47
CA GLU A 95 -13.49 -7.58 0.81
C GLU A 95 -12.26 -6.69 0.64
N ALA A 96 -11.32 -7.07 -0.23
CA ALA A 96 -10.12 -6.29 -0.49
C ALA A 96 -10.47 -4.90 -1.05
N LEU A 97 -11.39 -4.86 -2.02
CA LEU A 97 -11.89 -3.62 -2.60
C LEU A 97 -12.62 -2.75 -1.55
N ARG A 98 -13.42 -3.36 -0.67
CA ARG A 98 -14.08 -2.65 0.44
C ARG A 98 -13.05 -1.97 1.35
N ARG A 99 -11.97 -2.67 1.74
CA ARG A 99 -10.91 -2.10 2.58
C ARG A 99 -10.19 -0.94 1.89
N ALA A 100 -9.90 -1.08 0.60
CA ALA A 100 -9.28 -0.01 -0.21
C ALA A 100 -10.17 1.24 -0.30
N LYS A 101 -11.47 1.05 -0.60
CA LYS A 101 -12.47 2.13 -0.64
C LYS A 101 -12.63 2.82 0.71
N GLN A 102 -12.72 2.03 1.79
CA GLN A 102 -12.87 2.56 3.15
C GLN A 102 -11.66 3.39 3.57
N LEU A 103 -10.43 2.90 3.33
CA LEU A 103 -9.22 3.64 3.68
C LEU A 103 -9.11 4.93 2.87
N SER A 104 -9.27 4.85 1.54
CA SER A 104 -9.17 6.01 0.65
C SER A 104 -10.20 7.09 1.02
N GLY A 105 -11.45 6.68 1.27
CA GLY A 105 -12.51 7.60 1.70
C GLY A 105 -12.22 8.26 3.06
N ARG A 106 -11.66 7.51 4.02
CA ARG A 106 -11.26 8.08 5.32
C ARG A 106 -10.12 9.09 5.19
N LEU A 107 -9.22 8.90 4.23
CA LEU A 107 -8.10 9.80 3.95
C LEU A 107 -8.48 10.95 3.00
N GLY A 108 -9.71 10.99 2.47
CA GLY A 108 -10.12 11.98 1.47
C GLY A 108 -9.40 11.82 0.12
N ILE A 109 -8.87 10.63 -0.17
CA ILE A 109 -8.15 10.31 -1.40
C ILE A 109 -9.12 9.80 -2.46
N GLU A 110 -9.02 10.34 -3.67
CA GLU A 110 -9.77 9.84 -4.82
C GLU A 110 -9.33 8.41 -5.16
N HIS A 111 -10.30 7.50 -5.26
CA HIS A 111 -10.05 6.08 -5.52
C HIS A 111 -10.66 5.65 -6.85
N HIS A 112 -9.80 5.41 -7.84
CA HIS A 112 -10.19 4.87 -9.14
C HIS A 112 -10.19 3.35 -9.07
N VAL A 113 -11.32 2.74 -9.44
CA VAL A 113 -11.45 1.30 -9.60
C VAL A 113 -11.69 1.03 -11.07
N ILE A 114 -10.80 0.26 -11.68
CA ILE A 114 -10.78 -0.03 -13.10
C ILE A 114 -11.04 -1.52 -13.27
N ALA A 115 -12.07 -1.93 -14.02
CA ALA A 115 -12.27 -3.34 -14.32
C ALA A 115 -11.37 -3.77 -15.48
N PHE A 116 -10.72 -4.93 -15.35
CA PHE A 116 -9.86 -5.49 -16.39
C PHE A 116 -10.64 -5.82 -17.67
N GLU A 117 -11.87 -6.33 -17.51
CA GLU A 117 -12.79 -6.65 -18.60
C GLU A 117 -13.07 -5.44 -19.51
N ASP A 118 -13.26 -4.25 -18.92
CA ASP A 118 -13.55 -3.01 -19.67
C ASP A 118 -12.40 -2.59 -20.60
N HIS A 119 -11.18 -3.06 -20.33
CA HIS A 119 -9.98 -2.68 -21.09
C HIS A 119 -9.43 -3.78 -21.98
N VAL A 120 -9.64 -5.05 -21.61
CA VAL A 120 -9.03 -6.21 -22.29
C VAL A 120 -10.08 -7.07 -23.00
N GLY A 121 -11.37 -6.88 -22.71
CA GLY A 121 -12.48 -7.60 -23.34
C GLY A 121 -12.64 -9.05 -22.88
N VAL A 122 -11.84 -9.49 -21.92
CA VAL A 122 -11.90 -10.79 -21.24
C VAL A 122 -11.54 -10.63 -19.76
N THR A 123 -12.07 -11.49 -18.91
CA THR A 123 -11.72 -11.58 -17.49
C THR A 123 -10.44 -12.40 -17.27
N MET A 124 -9.84 -12.31 -16.07
CA MET A 124 -8.69 -13.14 -15.73
C MET A 124 -9.06 -14.63 -15.60
N ASP A 125 -10.29 -14.94 -15.18
CA ASP A 125 -10.80 -16.32 -15.12
C ASP A 125 -10.94 -16.93 -16.53
N GLU A 126 -11.45 -16.17 -17.50
CA GLU A 126 -11.48 -16.58 -18.92
C GLU A 126 -10.07 -16.76 -19.49
N THR A 127 -9.17 -15.83 -19.17
CA THR A 127 -7.77 -15.90 -19.61
C THR A 127 -7.09 -17.16 -19.06
N SER A 128 -7.32 -17.49 -17.78
CA SER A 128 -6.82 -18.70 -17.14
C SER A 128 -7.32 -19.97 -17.82
N SER A 129 -8.57 -19.98 -18.30
CA SER A 129 -9.14 -21.14 -19.00
C SER A 129 -8.49 -21.38 -20.38
N CYS A 130 -7.96 -20.32 -21.01
CA CYS A 130 -7.30 -20.37 -22.32
C CYS A 130 -5.78 -20.63 -22.24
N LEU A 131 -5.17 -20.54 -21.05
CA LEU A 131 -3.70 -20.55 -20.86
C LEU A 131 -3.06 -21.95 -20.87
N GLY A 132 -3.84 -23.03 -20.95
CA GLY A 132 -3.31 -24.40 -20.97
C GLY A 132 -2.53 -24.74 -19.69
N GLU A 133 -1.25 -25.12 -19.81
CA GLU A 133 -0.37 -25.40 -18.66
C GLU A 133 0.25 -24.15 -18.00
N ARG A 134 0.03 -22.95 -18.56
CA ARG A 134 0.58 -21.71 -18.00
C ARG A 134 -0.31 -21.22 -16.87
N THR A 135 0.29 -20.84 -15.75
CA THR A 135 -0.43 -20.22 -14.64
C THR A 135 -0.73 -18.74 -14.95
N PRO A 136 -1.88 -18.20 -14.51
CA PRO A 136 -2.25 -16.79 -14.78
C PRO A 136 -1.27 -15.75 -14.23
N CYS A 137 -0.47 -16.13 -13.23
CA CYS A 137 0.57 -15.30 -12.63
C CYS A 137 1.96 -15.49 -13.25
N ALA A 138 2.08 -16.22 -14.36
CA ALA A 138 3.35 -16.45 -15.03
C ALA A 138 3.74 -15.24 -15.90
N TYR A 139 5.02 -14.88 -15.83
CA TYR A 139 5.66 -13.87 -16.69
C TYR A 139 6.01 -14.46 -18.06
#